data_AF-A0A7L2AFK4-F1
#
_entry.id   AF-A0A7L2AFK4-F1
#
_cell.length_a   1.000
_cell.length_b   1.000
_cell.length_c   1.000
_cell.angle_alpha   90.00
_cell.angle_beta   90.00
_cell.angle_gamma   90.00
#
_symmetry.space_group_name_H-M   'P 1'
#
loop_
_entity.id
_entity.type
_entity.pdbx_description
1 polymer ?
#
loop_
_entity_poly.entity_id
_entity_poly.type
_entity_poly.pdbx_seq_one_letter_code
_entity_poly.pdbx_strand_id
1 'polypeptide(L)'
;SAMAGGAVGLYRRILALHRALPAALRALGDSYVKEEFRKHKAAGPAEAQRFLREWEATLIQHQINEDRQNLREKTVYGIQLTEEKLNDFRDEQIGQLKELMDEATKPNEKITISKDSEHK
;
A
#
# COMPACT_ATOMS: atom_id res chain seq x y z
N SER A 1 -14.22 -7.83 -23.42
CA SER A 1 -13.43 -8.51 -22.36
C SER A 1 -14.25 -8.51 -21.07
N ALA A 2 -14.35 -9.65 -20.38
CA ALA A 2 -15.23 -9.87 -19.22
C ALA A 2 -14.96 -8.95 -18.01
N MET A 3 -13.80 -8.28 -17.98
CA MET A 3 -13.38 -7.38 -16.91
C MET A 3 -13.80 -5.91 -17.07
N ALA A 4 -14.27 -5.47 -18.24
CA ALA A 4 -14.14 -4.06 -18.64
C ALA A 4 -14.97 -3.04 -17.83
N GLY A 5 -16.17 -3.40 -17.36
CA GLY A 5 -17.04 -2.46 -16.63
C GLY A 5 -16.69 -2.34 -15.14
N GLY A 6 -16.73 -3.46 -14.42
CA GLY A 6 -16.51 -3.52 -12.97
C GLY A 6 -15.07 -3.20 -12.56
N ALA A 7 -14.08 -3.67 -13.31
CA ALA A 7 -12.67 -3.45 -12.98
C ALA A 7 -12.26 -1.98 -13.09
N VAL A 8 -12.76 -1.26 -14.10
CA VAL A 8 -12.45 0.16 -14.29
C VAL A 8 -13.04 1.01 -13.16
N GLY A 9 -14.27 0.71 -12.75
CA GLY A 9 -14.91 1.38 -11.62
C GLY A 9 -14.17 1.14 -10.29
N LEU A 10 -13.78 -0.12 -10.02
CA LEU A 10 -13.01 -0.46 -8.83
C LEU A 10 -11.62 0.20 -8.83
N TYR A 11 -10.90 0.13 -9.95
CA TYR A 11 -9.59 0.78 -10.12
C TYR A 11 -9.65 2.29 -9.81
N ARG A 12 -10.64 3.00 -10.36
CA ARG A 12 -10.80 4.44 -10.11
C ARG A 12 -11.13 4.75 -8.65
N ARG A 13 -11.96 3.94 -8.00
CA ARG A 13 -12.31 4.11 -6.58
C ARG A 13 -11.08 3.94 -5.68
N ILE A 14 -10.25 2.93 -5.94
CA ILE A 14 -9.00 2.70 -5.20
C ILE A 14 -8.07 3.91 -5.32
N LEU A 15 -7.82 4.38 -6.55
CA LEU A 15 -6.96 5.56 -6.77
C LEU A 15 -7.53 6.85 -6.16
N ALA A 16 -8.86 6.95 -6.02
CA ALA A 16 -9.47 8.08 -5.34
C ALA A 16 -9.19 8.05 -3.83
N LEU A 17 -9.29 6.88 -3.18
CA LEU A 17 -8.95 6.73 -1.75
C LEU A 17 -7.48 7.01 -1.48
N HIS A 18 -6.57 6.57 -2.36
CA HIS A 18 -5.14 6.82 -2.21
C HIS A 18 -4.77 8.31 -2.16
N ARG A 19 -5.64 9.22 -2.62
CA ARG A 19 -5.41 10.67 -2.53
C ARG A 19 -5.38 11.17 -1.08
N ALA A 20 -5.98 10.45 -0.14
CA ALA A 20 -5.92 10.77 1.29
C ALA A 20 -4.61 10.31 1.95
N LEU A 21 -3.80 9.48 1.28
CA LEU A 21 -2.54 8.98 1.82
C LEU A 21 -1.41 10.01 1.70
N PRO A 22 -0.41 9.95 2.59
CA PRO A 22 0.86 10.67 2.44
C PRO A 22 1.50 10.38 1.09
N ALA A 23 2.19 11.36 0.51
CA ALA A 23 2.69 11.31 -0.88
C ALA A 23 3.48 10.03 -1.21
N ALA A 24 4.38 9.59 -0.32
CA ALA A 24 5.17 8.38 -0.51
C ALA A 24 4.30 7.10 -0.51
N LEU A 25 3.35 6.99 0.44
CA LEU A 25 2.44 5.85 0.52
C LEU A 25 1.48 5.80 -0.67
N ARG A 26 0.99 6.96 -1.11
CA ARG A 26 0.19 7.08 -2.33
C ARG A 26 0.96 6.59 -3.56
N ALA A 27 2.18 7.07 -3.77
CA ALA A 27 2.98 6.70 -4.92
C ALA A 27 3.25 5.18 -4.96
N LEU A 28 3.59 4.60 -3.81
CA LEU A 28 3.78 3.16 -3.66
C LEU A 28 2.50 2.38 -3.99
N GLY A 29 1.37 2.78 -3.38
CA GLY A 29 0.07 2.14 -3.59
C GLY A 29 -0.42 2.24 -5.03
N ASP A 30 -0.32 3.43 -5.65
CA ASP A 30 -0.75 3.67 -7.03
C ASP A 30 0.04 2.79 -8.02
N SER A 31 1.35 2.63 -7.80
CA SER A 31 2.20 1.74 -8.62
C SER A 31 1.77 0.28 -8.48
N TYR A 32 1.58 -0.19 -7.24
CA TYR A 32 1.17 -1.57 -6.96
C TYR A 32 -0.18 -1.91 -7.60
N VAL A 33 -1.19 -1.07 -7.40
CA VAL A 33 -2.55 -1.27 -7.96
C VAL A 33 -2.49 -1.33 -9.49
N LYS A 34 -1.72 -0.44 -10.12
CA LYS A 34 -1.56 -0.42 -11.57
C LYS A 34 -0.96 -1.72 -12.09
N GLU A 35 0.05 -2.25 -11.41
CA GLU A 35 0.68 -3.52 -11.79
C GLU A 35 -0.25 -4.71 -11.62
N GLU A 36 -0.95 -4.80 -10.49
CA GLU A 36 -1.86 -5.91 -10.21
C GLU A 36 -3.04 -5.97 -11.19
N PHE A 37 -3.68 -4.84 -11.47
CA PHE A 37 -4.75 -4.78 -12.48
C PHE A 37 -4.22 -5.07 -13.89
N ARG A 38 -2.97 -4.73 -14.20
CA ARG A 38 -2.34 -5.07 -15.48
C ARG A 38 -2.11 -6.58 -15.61
N LYS A 39 -1.58 -7.23 -14.56
CA LYS A 39 -1.35 -8.69 -14.53
C LYS A 39 -2.66 -9.46 -14.71
N HIS A 40 -3.75 -9.00 -14.10
CA HIS A 40 -5.05 -9.66 -14.15
C HIS A 40 -5.92 -9.28 -15.35
N LYS A 41 -5.41 -8.47 -16.30
CA LYS A 41 -6.18 -8.04 -17.49
C LYS A 41 -6.56 -9.21 -18.41
N ALA A 42 -5.74 -10.26 -18.44
CA ALA A 42 -5.93 -11.45 -19.26
C ALA A 42 -6.45 -12.67 -18.47
N ALA A 43 -6.82 -12.48 -17.19
CA ALA A 43 -7.32 -13.55 -16.34
C ALA A 43 -8.63 -14.14 -16.89
N GLY A 44 -8.83 -15.44 -16.66
CA GLY A 44 -10.08 -16.12 -17.02
C GLY A 44 -11.27 -15.59 -16.20
N PRO A 45 -12.53 -15.80 -16.65
CA PRO A 45 -13.70 -15.18 -16.00
C PRO A 45 -13.85 -15.46 -14.50
N ALA A 46 -13.57 -16.70 -14.05
CA ALA A 46 -13.69 -17.08 -12.64
C ALA A 46 -12.62 -16.39 -11.77
N GLU A 47 -11.38 -16.34 -12.26
CA GLU A 47 -10.26 -15.69 -11.61
C GLU A 47 -10.46 -14.17 -11.56
N ALA A 48 -10.88 -13.57 -12.68
CA ALA A 48 -11.30 -12.19 -12.78
C ALA A 48 -12.37 -11.82 -11.74
N GLN A 49 -13.41 -12.66 -11.61
CA GLN A 49 -14.48 -12.42 -10.65
C GLN A 49 -13.97 -12.53 -9.20
N ARG A 50 -13.12 -13.52 -8.91
CA ARG A 50 -12.50 -13.68 -7.59
C ARG A 50 -11.62 -12.47 -7.25
N PHE A 51 -10.76 -12.06 -8.18
CA PHE A 51 -9.92 -10.87 -8.07
C PHE A 51 -10.77 -9.63 -7.72
N LEU A 52 -11.82 -9.34 -8.49
CA LEU A 52 -12.67 -8.18 -8.22
C LEU A 52 -13.34 -8.23 -6.85
N ARG A 53 -13.81 -9.41 -6.40
CA ARG A 53 -14.42 -9.56 -5.07
C ARG A 53 -13.43 -9.31 -3.95
N GLU A 54 -12.22 -9.86 -4.04
CA GLU A 54 -11.18 -9.68 -3.02
C GLU A 54 -10.79 -8.20 -2.91
N TRP A 55 -10.62 -7.52 -4.05
CA TRP A 55 -10.28 -6.09 -4.09
C TRP A 55 -11.42 -5.16 -3.63
N GLU A 56 -12.68 -5.52 -3.84
CA GLU A 56 -13.82 -4.75 -3.32
C GLU A 56 -13.96 -4.94 -1.80
N ALA A 57 -13.71 -6.13 -1.27
CA ALA A 57 -13.69 -6.38 0.17
C ALA A 57 -12.60 -5.58 0.90
N THR A 58 -11.39 -5.49 0.32
CA THR A 58 -10.31 -4.68 0.91
C THR A 58 -10.62 -3.18 0.87
N LEU A 59 -11.25 -2.70 -0.21
CA LEU A 59 -11.71 -1.31 -0.31
C LEU A 59 -12.71 -0.96 0.80
N ILE A 60 -13.71 -1.82 1.01
CA ILE A 60 -14.73 -1.62 2.05
C ILE A 60 -14.09 -1.57 3.44
N GLN A 61 -13.16 -2.49 3.73
CA GLN A 61 -12.43 -2.49 5.00
C GLN A 61 -11.61 -1.20 5.20
N HIS A 62 -10.99 -0.68 4.14
CA HIS A 62 -10.26 0.59 4.20
C HIS A 62 -11.18 1.74 4.58
N GLN A 63 -12.34 1.86 3.92
CA GLN A 63 -13.31 2.91 4.18
C GLN A 63 -13.85 2.86 5.62
N ILE A 64 -14.21 1.67 6.11
CA ILE A 64 -14.64 1.48 7.51
C ILE A 64 -13.54 1.93 8.48
N ASN A 65 -12.28 1.62 8.17
CA ASN A 65 -11.16 2.02 9.02
C ASN A 65 -10.91 3.53 8.97
N GLU A 66 -11.01 4.18 7.80
CA GLU A 66 -10.91 5.64 7.66
C GLU A 66 -12.00 6.36 8.46
N ASP A 67 -13.25 5.90 8.39
CA ASP A 67 -14.35 6.46 9.17
C ASP A 67 -14.09 6.38 10.68
N ARG A 68 -13.45 5.29 11.14
CA ARG A 68 -13.04 5.13 12.54
C ARG A 68 -11.81 5.96 12.91
N GLN A 69 -10.88 6.16 11.98
CA GLN A 69 -9.66 6.94 12.19
C GLN A 69 -9.94 8.45 12.18
N ASN A 70 -10.92 8.93 11.41
CA ASN A 70 -11.38 10.32 11.45
C ASN A 70 -11.94 10.73 12.84
N LEU A 71 -12.25 9.77 13.71
CA LEU A 71 -12.64 10.00 15.10
C LEU A 71 -11.45 10.03 16.08
N ARG A 72 -10.22 9.73 15.63
CA ARG A 72 -9.00 9.68 16.44
C ARG A 72 -8.02 10.78 16.00
N GLU A 73 -7.39 11.46 16.96
CA GLU A 73 -6.47 12.59 16.68
C GLU A 73 -5.18 12.23 15.93
N LYS A 74 -4.83 10.94 15.81
CA LYS A 74 -3.60 10.48 15.14
C LYS A 74 -3.89 9.35 14.16
N THR A 75 -3.69 9.63 12.87
CA THR A 75 -3.79 8.63 11.81
C THR A 75 -2.63 7.64 11.92
N VAL A 76 -2.95 6.36 12.10
CA VAL A 76 -1.98 5.25 12.13
C VAL A 76 -2.21 4.41 10.89
N TYR A 77 -1.20 4.31 10.03
CA TYR A 77 -1.25 3.52 8.81
C TYR A 77 -0.72 2.10 9.04
N GLY A 78 -1.36 1.13 8.38
CA GLY A 78 -1.00 -0.28 8.50
C GLY A 78 -1.57 -0.97 9.73
N ILE A 79 -1.27 -2.27 9.85
CA ILE A 79 -1.61 -3.10 11.01
C ILE A 79 -0.33 -3.72 11.56
N GLN A 80 -0.26 -3.91 12.87
CA GLN A 80 0.82 -4.70 13.44
C GLN A 80 0.67 -6.17 13.01
N LEU A 81 1.76 -6.79 12.59
CA LEU A 81 1.78 -8.23 12.33
C LEU A 81 1.65 -8.96 13.67
N THR A 82 0.70 -9.90 13.75
CA THR A 82 0.60 -10.82 14.88
C THR A 82 1.64 -11.92 14.73
N GLU A 83 2.00 -12.56 15.85
CA GLU A 83 2.91 -13.71 15.87
C GLU A 83 2.38 -14.86 15.00
N GLU A 84 1.07 -15.10 15.05
CA GLU A 84 0.39 -16.09 14.20
C GLU A 84 0.63 -15.83 12.71
N LYS A 85 0.54 -14.56 12.28
CA LYS A 85 0.81 -14.18 10.89
C LYS A 85 2.30 -14.29 10.55
N LEU A 86 3.20 -14.04 11.49
CA LEU A 86 4.64 -14.22 11.27
C LEU A 86 4.99 -15.69 11.04
N ASN A 87 4.30 -16.61 11.73
CA ASN A 87 4.50 -18.05 11.56
C ASN A 87 4.10 -18.59 10.17
N ASP A 88 3.30 -17.83 9.41
CA ASP A 88 2.95 -18.19 8.02
C ASP A 88 4.09 -17.89 7.01
N PHE A 89 5.13 -17.17 7.43
CA PHE A 89 6.27 -16.82 6.57
C PHE A 89 7.42 -17.82 6.70
N ARG A 90 8.19 -18.00 5.61
CA ARG A 90 9.47 -18.71 5.66
C ARG A 90 10.52 -17.86 6.38
N ASP A 91 11.52 -18.51 6.98
CA ASP A 91 12.62 -17.85 7.69
C ASP A 91 13.29 -16.74 6.87
N GLU A 92 13.50 -16.97 5.56
CA GLU A 92 14.07 -16.00 4.63
C GLU A 92 13.21 -14.74 4.51
N GLN A 93 11.89 -14.91 4.46
CA GLN A 93 10.94 -13.80 4.37
C GLN A 93 10.89 -13.02 5.68
N ILE A 94 11.00 -13.71 6.82
CA ILE A 94 11.11 -13.08 8.14
C ILE A 94 12.39 -12.25 8.22
N GLY A 95 13.52 -12.78 7.72
CA GLY A 95 14.77 -12.04 7.62
C GLY A 95 14.63 -10.76 6.80
N GLN A 96 14.03 -10.84 5.61
CA GLN A 96 13.77 -9.66 4.76
C GLN A 96 12.86 -8.63 5.42
N LEU A 97 11.81 -9.08 6.12
CA LEU A 97 10.93 -8.18 6.87
C LEU A 97 11.69 -7.46 7.99
N LYS A 98 12.60 -8.16 8.67
CA LYS A 98 13.44 -7.58 9.72
C LYS A 98 14.39 -6.51 9.17
N GLU A 99 15.09 -6.82 8.06
CA GLU A 99 15.97 -5.86 7.38
C GLU A 99 15.21 -4.60 6.95
N LEU A 100 14.00 -4.77 6.39
CA LEU A 100 13.16 -3.65 5.99
C LEU A 100 12.73 -2.78 7.17
N MET A 101 12.35 -3.41 8.29
CA MET A 101 11.98 -2.71 9.52
C MET A 101 13.16 -1.90 10.06
N ASP A 102 14.35 -2.49 10.08
CA ASP A 102 15.57 -1.84 10.57
C ASP A 102 15.91 -0.65 9.68
N GLU A 103 15.84 -0.78 8.35
CA GLU A 103 16.04 0.33 7.41
C GLU A 103 15.03 1.46 7.61
N ALA A 104 13.74 1.12 7.72
CA ALA A 104 12.66 2.10 7.85
C ALA A 104 12.65 2.85 9.19
N THR A 105 13.34 2.32 10.21
CA THR A 105 13.42 2.91 11.55
C THR A 105 14.74 3.63 11.81
N LYS A 106 15.66 3.66 10.83
CA LYS A 106 16.89 4.45 10.95
C LYS A 106 16.55 5.94 11.16
N PRO A 107 17.31 6.63 12.02
CA PRO A 107 17.20 8.09 12.12
C PRO A 107 17.46 8.70 10.75
N ASN A 108 16.56 9.56 10.27
CA ASN A 108 16.82 10.36 9.07
C ASN A 108 18.02 11.26 9.34
N GLU A 109 19.22 10.86 8.90
CA GLU A 109 20.37 11.76 8.83
C GLU A 109 20.00 12.90 7.88
N LYS A 110 19.65 14.05 8.44
CA LYS A 110 19.58 15.29 7.69
C LYS A 110 20.97 15.49 7.12
N ILE A 111 21.14 15.28 5.82
CA ILE A 111 22.33 15.71 5.10
C ILE A 111 22.39 17.23 5.26
N THR A 112 23.14 17.70 6.26
CA THR A 112 23.48 19.11 6.39
C THR A 112 24.43 19.38 5.24
N ILE A 113 23.92 19.90 4.13
CA ILE A 113 24.75 20.50 3.11
C ILE A 113 25.38 21.72 3.78
N SER A 114 26.58 21.53 4.31
CA SER A 114 27.45 22.63 4.73
C SER A 114 27.63 23.52 3.52
N LYS A 115 27.03 24.70 3.61
CA LYS A 115 27.12 25.76 2.62
C LYS A 115 28.52 26.36 2.77
N ASP A 116 29.53 25.68 2.25
CA ASP A 116 30.90 26.15 2.36
C ASP A 116 31.30 26.99 1.15
N SER A 117 31.66 28.23 1.50
CA SER A 117 32.52 29.16 0.79
C SER A 117 31.90 30.14 -0.23
N GLU A 118 31.54 31.31 0.30
CA GLU A 118 31.92 32.58 -0.30
C GLU A 118 33.43 32.57 -0.59
N HIS A 119 33.82 32.83 -1.83
CA HIS A 119 35.13 33.41 -2.11
C HIS A 119 34.92 34.68 -2.93
N LYS A 120 35.43 35.75 -2.31
CA LYS A 120 35.44 37.17 -2.62
C LYS A 120 35.95 37.53 -4.02
#